data_AF-A0AAW2T8N1-F1
#
_entry.id   AF-A0AAW2T8N1-F1
#
_cell.length_a   1.000
_cell.length_b   1.000
_cell.length_c   1.000
_cell.angle_alpha   90.00
_cell.angle_beta   90.00
_cell.angle_gamma   90.00
#
_symmetry.space_group_name_H-M   'P 1'
#
loop_
_entity.id
_entity.type
_entity.pdbx_description
1 polymer ?
#
loop_
_entity_poly.entity_id
_entity_poly.type
_entity_poly.pdbx_seq_one_letter_code
_entity_poly.pdbx_strand_id
1 'polypeptide(L)'
;MVALEGKVSFLESEISMLSSEMEDCRHVIQELAGAFGGDGIADMRREMDQMSIQIGLLQRAVSNAPIVAHDVGAKLRIPEPKAYGGARDAKEVKNFLLDMEQYFLTANVVDEARKVSTAILYLTGDAKWW
;
A
#
# COMPACT_ATOMS: atom_id res chain seq x y z
N MET A 1 20.72 70.79 3.42
CA MET A 1 19.34 70.65 3.93
C MET A 1 18.54 69.74 3.01
N VAL A 2 18.30 70.14 1.75
CA VAL A 2 17.54 69.35 0.74
C VAL A 2 18.03 67.91 0.54
N ALA A 3 19.34 67.68 0.46
CA ALA A 3 19.89 66.32 0.30
C ALA A 3 19.68 65.44 1.55
N LEU A 4 19.59 66.05 2.73
CA LEU A 4 19.34 65.33 3.98
C LEU A 4 17.85 64.96 4.09
N GLU A 5 16.97 65.89 3.72
CA GLU A 5 15.51 65.68 3.65
C GLU A 5 15.14 64.55 2.67
N GLY A 6 15.79 64.49 1.50
CA GLY A 6 15.59 63.39 0.55
C GLY A 6 16.00 62.02 1.10
N LYS A 7 17.09 61.95 1.87
CA LYS A 7 17.52 60.70 2.53
C LYS A 7 16.58 60.28 3.66
N VAL A 8 16.04 61.25 4.40
CA VAL A 8 15.04 60.98 5.45
C VAL A 8 13.77 60.40 4.83
N SER A 9 13.24 61.04 3.77
CA SER A 9 12.04 60.54 3.08
C SER A 9 12.22 59.15 2.49
N PHE A 10 13.40 58.85 1.95
CA PHE A 10 13.72 57.50 1.46
C PHE A 10 13.69 56.45 2.58
N LEU A 11 14.35 56.73 3.71
CA LEU A 11 14.37 55.82 4.86
C LEU A 11 12.98 55.62 5.47
N GLU A 12 12.15 56.66 5.54
CA GLU A 12 10.77 56.57 6.01
C GLU A 12 9.93 55.63 5.12
N SER A 13 10.13 55.71 3.80
CA SER A 13 9.49 54.79 2.84
C SER A 13 9.97 53.35 3.02
N GLU A 14 11.28 53.15 3.21
CA GLU A 14 11.87 51.83 3.39
C GLU A 14 11.41 51.17 4.70
N ILE A 15 11.35 51.94 5.79
CA ILE A 15 10.80 51.49 7.08
C ILE A 15 9.33 51.09 6.93
N SER A 16 8.53 51.87 6.20
CA SER A 16 7.11 51.57 5.99
C SER A 16 6.93 50.27 5.19
N MET A 17 7.75 50.07 4.15
CA MET A 17 7.74 48.85 3.34
C MET A 17 8.15 47.63 4.17
N LEU A 18 9.26 47.71 4.90
CA LEU A 18 9.73 46.62 5.75
C LEU A 18 8.73 46.29 6.85
N SER A 19 8.07 47.30 7.43
CA SER A 19 7.01 47.08 8.42
C SER A 19 5.81 46.33 7.82
N SER A 20 5.48 46.59 6.56
CA SER A 20 4.42 45.86 5.86
C SER A 20 4.83 44.41 5.60
N GLU A 21 6.06 44.17 5.11
CA GLU A 21 6.56 42.81 4.88
C GLU A 21 6.64 42.00 6.17
N MET A 22 7.03 42.63 7.28
CA MET A 22 7.06 41.99 8.59
C MET A 22 5.66 41.60 9.08
N GLU A 23 4.64 42.41 8.78
CA GLU A 23 3.24 42.12 9.08
C GLU A 23 2.76 40.89 8.29
N ASP A 24 3.09 40.83 6.99
CA ASP A 24 2.75 39.70 6.13
C ASP A 24 3.44 38.41 6.59
N CYS A 25 4.74 38.48 6.91
CA CYS A 25 5.47 37.34 7.48
C CYS A 25 4.87 36.87 8.80
N ARG A 26 4.45 37.80 9.67
CA ARG A 26 3.80 37.45 10.94
C ARG A 26 2.49 36.70 10.71
N HIS A 27 1.69 37.14 9.74
CA HIS A 27 0.44 36.48 9.41
C HIS A 27 0.67 35.04 8.93
N VAL A 28 1.62 34.83 8.01
CA VAL A 28 1.97 33.49 7.52
C VAL A 28 2.48 32.58 8.64
N ILE A 29 3.30 33.09 9.56
CA ILE A 29 3.77 32.33 10.72
C ILE A 29 2.61 31.92 11.62
N GLN A 30 1.62 32.80 11.82
CA GLN A 30 0.44 32.50 12.63
C GLN A 30 -0.45 31.44 11.99
N GLU A 31 -0.66 31.50 10.67
CA GLU A 31 -1.42 30.47 9.95
C GLU A 31 -0.71 29.11 9.99
N LEU A 32 0.61 29.09 9.73
CA LEU A 32 1.40 27.86 9.83
C LEU A 32 1.40 27.31 11.25
N ALA A 33 1.51 28.17 12.27
CA ALA A 33 1.43 27.77 13.67
C ALA A 33 0.02 27.27 14.05
N GLY A 34 -1.05 27.77 13.42
CA GLY A 34 -2.39 27.22 13.61
C GLY A 34 -2.55 25.83 12.98
N ALA A 35 -2.13 25.69 11.72
CA ALA A 35 -2.26 24.44 10.97
C ALA A 35 -1.36 23.31 11.49
N PHE A 36 -0.13 23.65 11.89
CA PHE A 36 0.90 22.69 12.27
C PHE A 36 1.34 22.79 13.74
N GLY A 37 0.75 23.71 14.51
CA GLY A 37 1.03 23.81 15.94
C GLY A 37 0.34 22.73 16.76
N GLY A 38 0.22 23.01 18.06
CA GLY A 38 -0.25 22.03 19.05
C GLY A 38 -1.62 21.44 18.73
N ASP A 39 -2.53 22.24 18.19
CA ASP A 39 -3.92 21.83 17.95
C ASP A 39 -4.02 20.86 16.76
N GLY A 40 -3.38 21.15 15.62
CA GLY A 40 -3.38 20.27 14.46
C GLY A 40 -2.75 18.90 14.73
N ILE A 41 -1.65 18.87 15.49
CA ILE A 41 -1.02 17.60 15.92
C ILE A 41 -1.92 16.83 16.91
N ALA A 42 -2.56 17.53 17.83
CA ALA A 42 -3.49 16.92 18.79
C ALA A 42 -4.71 16.31 18.11
N ASP A 43 -5.26 16.98 17.09
CA ASP A 43 -6.42 16.50 16.33
C ASP A 43 -6.06 15.26 15.49
N MET A 44 -4.92 15.27 14.78
CA MET A 44 -4.43 14.06 14.08
C MET A 44 -4.23 12.89 15.04
N ARG A 45 -3.68 13.15 16.24
CA ARG A 45 -3.50 12.11 17.25
C ARG A 45 -4.83 11.54 17.73
N ARG A 46 -5.84 12.39 17.96
CA ARG A 46 -7.20 11.96 18.33
C ARG A 46 -7.82 11.10 17.23
N GLU A 47 -7.67 11.48 15.97
CA GLU A 47 -8.18 10.71 14.84
C GLU A 47 -7.49 9.33 14.73
N MET A 48 -6.18 9.28 14.91
CA MET A 48 -5.42 8.02 14.92
C MET A 48 -5.85 7.09 16.06
N ASP A 49 -6.09 7.65 17.26
CA ASP A 49 -6.59 6.89 18.41
C ASP A 49 -8.01 6.35 18.13
N GLN A 50 -8.87 7.16 17.49
CA GLN A 50 -10.22 6.74 17.07
C GLN A 50 -10.19 5.61 16.04
N MET A 51 -9.35 5.72 15.01
CA MET A 51 -9.17 4.68 13.99
C MET A 51 -8.65 3.38 14.62
N SER A 52 -7.70 3.48 15.55
CA SER A 52 -7.17 2.31 16.27
C SER A 52 -8.26 1.58 17.05
N ILE A 53 -9.17 2.33 17.70
CA ILE A 53 -10.33 1.75 18.38
C ILE A 53 -11.27 1.07 17.39
N GLN A 54 -11.59 1.72 16.26
CA GLN A 54 -12.48 1.15 15.24
C GLN A 54 -11.92 -0.14 14.65
N ILE A 55 -10.62 -0.19 14.36
CA ILE A 55 -9.93 -1.40 13.88
C ILE A 55 -10.05 -2.52 14.92
N GLY A 56 -9.79 -2.22 16.21
CA GLY A 56 -9.92 -3.20 17.28
C GLY A 56 -11.35 -3.74 17.44
N LEU A 57 -12.37 -2.89 17.27
CA LEU A 57 -13.77 -3.31 17.29
C LEU A 57 -14.13 -4.17 16.09
N LEU A 58 -13.67 -3.82 14.88
CA LEU A 58 -13.89 -4.62 13.67
C LEU A 58 -13.22 -5.99 13.78
N GLN A 59 -11.96 -6.05 14.23
CA GLN A 59 -11.25 -7.31 14.46
C GLN A 59 -11.99 -8.20 15.46
N ARG A 60 -12.52 -7.63 16.54
CA ARG A 60 -13.34 -8.37 17.50
C ARG A 60 -14.67 -8.80 16.91
N ALA A 61 -15.35 -7.96 16.14
CA ALA A 61 -16.60 -8.30 15.49
C ALA A 61 -16.43 -9.44 14.48
N VAL A 62 -15.34 -9.43 13.71
CA VAL A 62 -14.97 -10.54 12.80
C VAL A 62 -14.65 -11.81 13.58
N SER A 63 -13.97 -11.70 14.72
CA SER A 63 -13.60 -12.86 15.56
C SER A 63 -14.78 -13.45 16.34
N ASN A 64 -15.74 -12.61 16.74
CA ASN A 64 -16.90 -12.99 17.55
C ASN A 64 -18.16 -13.24 16.71
N ALA A 65 -18.12 -12.97 15.40
CA ALA A 65 -19.20 -13.35 14.51
C ALA A 65 -19.41 -14.87 14.64
N PRO A 66 -20.65 -15.35 14.85
CA PRO A 66 -20.93 -16.76 14.68
C PRO A 66 -20.35 -17.17 13.33
N ILE A 67 -19.67 -18.30 13.29
CA ILE A 67 -19.31 -18.97 12.05
C ILE A 67 -20.63 -19.42 11.41
N VAL A 68 -21.46 -18.48 10.94
CA VAL A 68 -22.19 -18.69 9.71
C VAL A 68 -21.06 -18.94 8.74
N ALA A 69 -21.01 -20.15 8.20
CA ALA A 69 -20.01 -20.59 7.24
C ALA A 69 -20.12 -19.77 5.93
N HIS A 70 -19.99 -18.45 6.02
CA HIS A 70 -19.28 -17.72 5.01
C HIS A 70 -17.85 -18.18 5.15
N ASP A 71 -17.53 -19.05 4.21
CA ASP A 71 -16.23 -19.54 3.83
C ASP A 71 -15.20 -18.39 3.77
N VAL A 72 -14.74 -17.90 4.93
CA VAL A 72 -13.47 -17.16 5.07
C VAL A 72 -12.31 -18.12 4.76
N GLY A 73 -12.62 -19.42 4.66
CA GLY A 73 -11.86 -20.47 4.01
C GLY A 73 -12.22 -20.71 2.54
N ALA A 74 -12.83 -19.75 1.84
CA ALA A 74 -12.80 -19.70 0.37
C ALA A 74 -11.37 -19.30 -0.02
N LYS A 75 -10.40 -20.09 0.44
CA LYS A 75 -9.25 -20.49 -0.33
C LYS A 75 -9.87 -20.77 -1.69
N LEU A 76 -9.78 -19.79 -2.60
CA LEU A 76 -10.13 -19.99 -4.01
C LEU A 76 -9.63 -21.39 -4.28
N ARG A 77 -10.53 -22.34 -4.52
CA ARG A 77 -10.10 -23.72 -4.75
C ARG A 77 -9.33 -23.63 -6.04
N ILE A 78 -8.02 -23.44 -5.93
CA ILE A 78 -7.12 -23.32 -7.06
C ILE A 78 -7.34 -24.64 -7.77
N PRO A 79 -7.87 -24.63 -9.01
CA PRO A 79 -8.11 -25.86 -9.74
C PRO A 79 -6.80 -26.63 -9.81
N GLU A 80 -6.78 -27.85 -9.30
CA GLU A 80 -5.59 -28.67 -9.34
C GLU A 80 -5.29 -29.05 -10.80
N PRO A 81 -4.03 -28.98 -11.24
CA PRO A 81 -3.63 -29.38 -12.57
C PRO A 81 -3.91 -30.86 -12.83
N LYS A 82 -4.12 -31.20 -14.10
CA LYS A 82 -4.20 -32.59 -14.51
C LYS A 82 -2.81 -33.24 -14.45
N ALA A 83 -2.72 -34.41 -13.83
CA ALA A 83 -1.49 -35.19 -13.83
C ALA A 83 -1.13 -35.71 -15.23
N TYR A 84 0.15 -35.73 -15.56
CA TYR A 84 0.68 -36.23 -16.83
C TYR A 84 1.27 -37.63 -16.66
N GLY A 85 0.86 -38.57 -17.51
CA GLY A 85 1.18 -39.99 -17.41
C GLY A 85 2.37 -40.47 -18.24
N GLY A 86 3.00 -39.59 -19.03
CA GLY A 86 4.11 -39.96 -19.91
C GLY A 86 3.69 -40.36 -21.34
N ALA A 87 2.49 -39.99 -21.76
CA ALA A 87 2.04 -40.20 -23.13
C ALA A 87 2.97 -39.49 -24.12
N ARG A 88 3.45 -40.21 -25.14
CA ARG A 88 4.33 -39.67 -26.19
C ARG A 88 3.56 -38.83 -27.22
N ASP A 89 2.72 -37.91 -26.74
CA ASP A 89 1.93 -36.95 -27.51
C ASP A 89 2.35 -35.53 -27.14
N ALA A 90 2.85 -34.78 -28.12
CA ALA A 90 3.28 -33.39 -27.94
C ALA A 90 2.14 -32.47 -27.47
N LYS A 91 0.90 -32.77 -27.84
CA LYS A 91 -0.27 -32.01 -27.40
C LYS A 91 -0.53 -32.19 -25.90
N GLU A 92 -0.36 -33.41 -25.39
CA GLU A 92 -0.57 -33.69 -23.97
C GLU A 92 0.51 -33.05 -23.10
N VAL A 93 1.78 -33.10 -23.55
CA VAL A 93 2.89 -32.39 -22.89
C VAL A 93 2.63 -30.89 -22.85
N LYS A 94 2.20 -30.29 -23.96
CA LYS A 94 1.88 -28.86 -24.03
C LYS A 94 0.75 -28.48 -23.07
N ASN A 95 -0.32 -29.29 -23.00
CA ASN A 95 -1.43 -29.02 -22.09
C ASN A 95 -0.99 -29.09 -20.62
N PHE A 96 -0.18 -30.08 -20.26
CA PHE A 96 0.36 -30.19 -18.90
C PHE A 96 1.17 -28.95 -18.48
N LEU A 97 2.03 -28.45 -19.36
CA LEU A 97 2.83 -27.26 -19.08
C LEU A 97 1.95 -26.01 -18.90
N LEU A 98 0.93 -25.83 -19.75
CA LEU A 98 -0.02 -24.73 -19.62
C LEU A 98 -0.83 -24.80 -18.32
N ASP A 99 -1.29 -26.00 -17.94
CA ASP A 99 -2.02 -26.22 -16.68
C ASP A 99 -1.14 -25.89 -15.46
N MET A 100 0.16 -26.24 -15.51
CA MET A 100 1.14 -25.89 -14.46
C MET A 100 1.40 -24.40 -14.37
N GLU A 101 1.61 -23.71 -15.51
CA GLU A 101 1.82 -22.27 -15.54
C GLU A 101 0.64 -21.53 -14.93
N GLN A 102 -0.59 -21.88 -15.35
CA GLN A 102 -1.80 -21.29 -14.79
C GLN A 102 -1.93 -21.57 -13.30
N TYR A 103 -1.58 -22.77 -12.84
CA TYR A 103 -1.58 -23.11 -11.43
C TYR A 103 -0.58 -22.27 -10.63
N PHE A 104 0.65 -22.08 -11.11
CA PHE A 104 1.63 -21.25 -10.41
C PHE A 104 1.21 -19.79 -10.32
N LEU A 105 0.61 -19.24 -11.39
CA LEU A 105 0.06 -17.89 -11.39
C LEU A 105 -1.08 -17.77 -10.37
N THR A 106 -2.00 -18.72 -10.35
CA THR A 106 -3.18 -18.70 -9.48
C THR A 106 -2.82 -18.98 -8.01
N ALA A 107 -1.83 -19.83 -7.78
CA ALA A 107 -1.31 -20.19 -6.47
C ALA A 107 -0.23 -19.23 -5.94
N ASN A 108 0.15 -18.20 -6.72
CA ASN A 108 1.23 -17.26 -6.43
C ASN A 108 2.57 -17.95 -6.07
N VAL A 109 2.90 -19.04 -6.77
CA VAL A 109 4.17 -19.75 -6.60
C VAL A 109 5.22 -19.07 -7.48
N VAL A 110 6.08 -18.25 -6.88
CA VAL A 110 7.08 -17.45 -7.60
C VAL A 110 8.46 -18.12 -7.61
N ASP A 111 8.78 -18.91 -6.59
CA ASP A 111 10.08 -19.56 -6.41
C ASP A 111 10.25 -20.75 -7.38
N GLU A 112 11.28 -20.69 -8.24
CA GLU A 112 11.51 -21.69 -9.30
C GLU A 112 11.77 -23.09 -8.73
N ALA A 113 12.49 -23.20 -7.61
CA ALA A 113 12.72 -24.49 -6.96
C ALA A 113 11.41 -25.14 -6.48
N ARG A 114 10.48 -24.32 -5.96
CA ARG A 114 9.13 -24.76 -5.61
C ARG A 114 8.29 -25.12 -6.83
N LYS A 115 8.34 -24.34 -7.92
CA LYS A 115 7.63 -24.66 -9.17
C LYS A 115 8.03 -26.03 -9.70
N VAL A 116 9.34 -26.31 -9.78
CA VAL A 116 9.87 -27.62 -10.22
C VAL A 116 9.40 -28.73 -9.27
N SER A 117 9.55 -28.52 -7.95
CA SER A 117 9.12 -29.50 -6.94
C SER A 117 7.62 -29.80 -7.03
N THR A 118 6.79 -28.79 -7.28
CA THR A 118 5.35 -28.95 -7.44
C THR A 118 5.01 -29.64 -8.76
N ALA A 119 5.63 -29.28 -9.88
CA ALA A 119 5.40 -29.95 -11.17
C ALA A 119 5.70 -31.46 -11.10
N ILE A 120 6.76 -31.85 -10.39
CA ILE A 120 7.11 -33.26 -10.13
C ILE A 120 5.94 -34.03 -9.50
N LEU A 121 5.18 -33.41 -8.58
CA LEU A 121 4.08 -34.07 -7.87
C LEU A 121 2.94 -34.50 -8.82
N TYR A 122 2.82 -33.84 -9.97
CA TYR A 122 1.80 -34.11 -10.97
C TYR A 122 2.30 -34.97 -12.13
N LEU A 123 3.52 -35.50 -12.04
CA LEU A 123 4.02 -36.53 -12.96
C LEU A 123 3.67 -37.91 -12.43
N THR A 124 3.19 -38.77 -13.32
CA THR A 124 2.69 -40.12 -13.01
C THR A 124 3.13 -41.10 -14.08
N GLY A 125 3.06 -42.40 -13.79
CA GLY A 125 3.42 -43.45 -14.75
C GLY A 125 4.85 -43.31 -15.28
N ASP A 126 5.00 -43.45 -16.59
CA ASP A 126 6.29 -43.40 -17.27
C ASP A 126 6.93 -42.00 -17.19
N ALA A 127 6.13 -40.96 -17.00
CA ALA A 127 6.64 -39.60 -16.80
C ALA A 127 7.37 -39.40 -15.48
N LYS A 128 7.35 -40.34 -14.52
CA LYS A 128 8.16 -40.24 -13.29
C LYS A 128 9.63 -40.61 -13.49
N TRP A 129 9.97 -41.24 -14.62
CA TRP A 129 11.33 -41.72 -14.93
C TRP A 129 12.17 -40.74 -15.76
N TRP A 130 11.68 -39.51 -15.91
CA TRP A 130 12.39 -38.39 -16.53
C TRP A 130 13.62 -37.93 -15.74
#